data_AF-A0A4V1S936-F1
#
_entry.id   AF-A0A4V1S936-F1
#
_cell.length_a   1.000
_cell.length_b   1.000
_cell.length_c   1.000
_cell.angle_alpha   90.00
_cell.angle_beta   90.00
_cell.angle_gamma   90.00
#
_symmetry.space_group_name_H-M   'P 1'
#
loop_
_entity.id
_entity.type
_entity.pdbx_description
1 polymer ?
#
loop_
_entity_poly.entity_id
_entity_poly.type
_entity_poly.pdbx_seq_one_letter_code
_entity_poly.pdbx_strand_id
1 'polypeptide(L)'
;MRLAQAWGRHDFAAARDWVMLSTSPRADLLTALGRGAIASRPHDVMALAGELEPGQERVSFLTTMVQAWAFSDPAEAVGWVEECDLAEKPAIQNALVTQLAQDDPRQAATYVAVTMEPGDAQDQAALTVATRWAALDPAAAGAWALSLPESDLQQRVLAAVTSLSAR
;
A
#
# COMPACT_ATOMS: atom_id res chain seq x y z
N MET A 1 -4.17 -20.83 12.62
CA MET A 1 -3.99 -19.40 12.29
C MET A 1 -4.28 -18.43 13.44
N ARG A 2 -5.35 -18.57 14.25
CA ARG A 2 -5.64 -17.63 15.37
C ARG A 2 -4.53 -17.50 16.42
N LEU A 3 -3.74 -18.57 16.63
CA LEU A 3 -2.65 -18.57 17.61
C LEU A 3 -1.51 -17.63 17.21
N ALA A 4 -1.03 -17.70 15.96
CA ALA A 4 0.03 -16.80 15.45
C ALA A 4 -0.38 -15.32 15.48
N GLN A 5 -1.64 -15.02 15.15
CA GLN A 5 -2.20 -13.65 15.22
C GLN A 5 -2.30 -13.12 16.66
N ALA A 6 -2.74 -13.96 17.60
CA ALA A 6 -2.88 -13.56 19.00
C ALA A 6 -1.52 -13.43 19.69
N TRP A 7 -0.59 -14.35 19.40
CA TRP A 7 0.76 -14.34 19.98
C TRP A 7 1.65 -13.25 19.40
N GLY A 8 1.59 -12.98 18.09
CA GLY A 8 2.40 -11.93 17.46
C GLY A 8 2.23 -10.55 18.09
N ARG A 9 1.05 -10.26 18.66
CA ARG A 9 0.81 -9.04 19.43
C ARG A 9 1.60 -8.98 20.73
N HIS A 10 1.74 -10.11 21.42
CA HIS A 10 2.37 -10.18 22.75
C HIS A 10 3.86 -10.50 22.68
N ASP A 11 4.25 -11.52 21.93
CA ASP A 11 5.63 -11.98 21.76
C ASP A 11 5.90 -12.30 20.28
N PHE A 12 6.32 -11.28 19.54
CA PHE A 12 6.60 -11.38 18.12
C PHE A 12 7.76 -12.32 17.81
N ALA A 13 8.81 -12.29 18.64
CA ALA A 13 10.00 -13.12 18.45
C ALA A 13 9.66 -14.60 18.59
N ALA A 14 8.99 -14.99 19.68
CA ALA A 14 8.57 -16.37 19.88
C ALA A 14 7.56 -16.84 18.81
N ALA A 15 6.64 -15.95 18.40
CA ALA A 15 5.69 -16.27 17.33
C ALA A 15 6.40 -16.51 15.99
N ARG A 16 7.39 -15.67 15.64
CA ARG A 16 8.22 -15.86 14.44
C ARG A 16 9.00 -17.16 14.52
N ASP A 17 9.67 -17.44 15.63
CA ASP A 17 10.46 -18.66 15.80
C ASP A 17 9.59 -19.92 15.65
N TRP A 18 8.36 -19.89 16.18
CA TRP A 18 7.38 -20.96 15.96
C TRP A 18 6.99 -21.11 14.48
N VAL A 19 6.81 -20.00 13.75
CA VAL A 19 6.54 -20.04 12.29
C VAL A 19 7.69 -20.72 11.56
N MET A 20 8.94 -20.41 11.93
CA MET A 20 10.13 -20.96 11.28
C MET A 20 10.31 -22.47 11.52
N LEU A 21 9.80 -22.98 12.65
CA LEU A 21 9.82 -24.40 13.00
C LEU A 21 8.59 -25.18 12.48
N SER A 22 7.61 -24.49 11.89
CA SER A 22 6.37 -25.11 11.43
C SER A 22 6.54 -25.87 10.11
N THR A 23 5.76 -26.94 9.93
CA THR A 23 5.66 -27.68 8.66
C THR A 23 4.62 -27.09 7.71
N SER A 24 3.86 -26.08 8.13
CA SER A 24 2.86 -25.41 7.29
C SER A 24 3.50 -24.46 6.27
N PRO A 25 2.80 -24.08 5.18
CA PRO A 25 3.30 -23.08 4.24
C PRO A 25 3.69 -21.78 4.94
N ARG A 26 4.93 -21.33 4.71
CA ARG A 26 5.52 -20.19 5.42
C ARG A 26 4.78 -18.88 5.13
N ALA A 27 4.38 -18.64 3.88
CA ALA A 27 3.70 -17.41 3.47
C ALA A 27 2.40 -17.14 4.24
N ASP A 28 1.56 -18.16 4.43
CA ASP A 28 0.30 -18.02 5.16
C ASP A 28 0.52 -17.70 6.65
N LEU A 29 1.53 -18.35 7.24
CA LEU A 29 1.88 -18.14 8.64
C LEU A 29 2.49 -16.75 8.88
N LEU A 30 3.39 -16.31 8.02
CA LEU A 30 3.96 -14.96 8.08
C LEU A 30 2.89 -13.90 7.86
N THR A 31 1.98 -14.10 6.90
CA THR A 31 0.84 -13.19 6.68
C THR A 31 -0.05 -13.12 7.92
N ALA A 32 -0.33 -14.25 8.56
CA ALA A 32 -1.12 -14.28 9.79
C ALA A 32 -0.41 -13.54 10.94
N LEU A 33 0.88 -13.79 11.14
CA LEU A 33 1.71 -13.08 12.12
C LEU A 33 1.73 -11.57 11.85
N GLY A 34 2.00 -11.19 10.61
CA GLY A 34 2.06 -9.80 10.17
C GLY A 34 0.76 -9.05 10.42
N ARG A 35 -0.40 -9.61 10.04
CA ARG A 35 -1.72 -8.99 10.33
C ARG A 35 -1.96 -8.77 11.82
N GLY A 36 -1.42 -9.63 12.68
CA GLY A 36 -1.54 -9.47 14.13
C GLY A 36 -0.66 -8.34 14.67
N ALA A 37 0.50 -8.11 14.08
CA ALA A 37 1.55 -7.27 14.65
C ALA A 37 1.79 -5.94 13.91
N ILE A 38 1.33 -5.78 12.66
CA ILE A 38 1.66 -4.64 11.78
C ILE A 38 1.38 -3.27 12.42
N ALA A 39 0.28 -3.13 13.16
CA ALA A 39 -0.08 -1.88 13.84
C ALA A 39 0.82 -1.53 15.05
N SER A 40 1.65 -2.45 15.52
CA SER A 40 2.50 -2.28 16.71
C SER A 40 3.99 -2.48 16.45
N ARG A 41 4.33 -3.21 15.38
CA ARG A 41 5.69 -3.61 14.99
C ARG A 41 5.83 -3.61 13.47
N PRO A 42 5.53 -2.50 12.79
CA PRO A 42 5.45 -2.53 11.34
C PRO A 42 6.79 -2.85 10.68
N HIS A 43 7.89 -2.26 11.16
CA HIS A 43 9.23 -2.55 10.65
C HIS A 43 9.61 -4.03 10.78
N ASP A 44 9.38 -4.63 11.95
CA ASP A 44 9.66 -6.06 12.16
C ASP A 44 8.80 -6.94 11.24
N VAL A 45 7.54 -6.56 11.03
CA VAL A 45 6.63 -7.28 10.11
C VAL A 45 7.09 -7.16 8.67
N MET A 46 7.48 -5.96 8.21
CA MET A 46 7.97 -5.79 6.84
C MET A 46 9.28 -6.55 6.62
N ALA A 47 10.13 -6.67 7.64
CA ALA A 47 11.35 -7.45 7.58
C ALA A 47 11.11 -8.96 7.37
N LEU A 48 9.92 -9.49 7.75
CA LEU A 48 9.56 -10.89 7.49
C LEU A 48 9.50 -11.22 5.99
N ALA A 49 9.41 -10.23 5.11
CA ALA A 49 9.47 -10.46 3.67
C ALA A 49 10.81 -11.11 3.24
N GLY A 50 11.89 -10.94 4.02
CA GLY A 50 13.17 -11.62 3.79
C GLY A 50 13.14 -13.13 4.00
N GLU A 51 12.11 -13.65 4.69
CA GLU A 51 11.91 -15.10 4.92
C GLU A 51 11.15 -15.77 3.76
N LEU A 52 10.69 -14.97 2.79
CA LEU A 52 10.00 -15.41 1.58
C LEU A 52 10.94 -15.33 0.38
N GLU A 53 10.93 -16.38 -0.43
CA GLU A 53 11.61 -16.38 -1.71
C GLU A 53 11.08 -15.25 -2.61
N PRO A 54 11.93 -14.61 -3.44
CA PRO A 54 11.47 -13.68 -4.45
C PRO A 54 10.35 -14.27 -5.31
N GLY A 55 9.24 -13.55 -5.44
CA GLY A 55 8.09 -14.00 -6.23
C GLY A 55 6.75 -13.47 -5.73
N GLN A 56 5.67 -14.07 -6.25
CA GLN A 56 4.31 -13.59 -6.04
C GLN A 56 3.89 -13.61 -4.56
N GLU A 57 4.35 -14.60 -3.78
CA GLU A 57 4.02 -14.70 -2.36
C GLU A 57 4.62 -13.53 -1.56
N ARG A 58 5.89 -13.19 -1.82
CA ARG A 58 6.56 -12.05 -1.19
C ARG A 58 5.90 -10.72 -1.56
N VAL A 59 5.58 -10.53 -2.84
CA VAL A 59 4.83 -9.35 -3.31
C VAL A 59 3.47 -9.25 -2.62
N SER A 60 2.74 -10.37 -2.52
CA SER A 60 1.41 -10.40 -1.90
C SER A 60 1.49 -10.10 -0.40
N PHE A 61 2.51 -10.62 0.29
CA PHE A 61 2.77 -10.29 1.69
C PHE A 61 3.06 -8.79 1.87
N LEU A 62 4.03 -8.25 1.14
CA LEU A 62 4.45 -6.84 1.24
C LEU A 62 3.30 -5.87 0.95
N THR A 63 2.55 -6.10 -0.13
CA THR A 63 1.41 -5.25 -0.50
C THR A 63 0.26 -5.34 0.50
N THR A 64 -0.03 -6.53 1.05
CA THR A 64 -1.03 -6.67 2.11
C THR A 64 -0.59 -5.95 3.40
N MET A 65 0.68 -6.07 3.77
CA MET A 65 1.18 -5.46 5.02
C MET A 65 1.27 -3.95 4.93
N VAL A 66 1.73 -3.39 3.80
CA VAL A 66 1.81 -1.93 3.65
C VAL A 66 0.42 -1.27 3.65
N GLN A 67 -0.61 -1.94 3.10
CA GLN A 67 -1.99 -1.45 3.18
C GLN A 67 -2.50 -1.45 4.63
N ALA A 68 -2.26 -2.53 5.36
CA ALA A 68 -2.66 -2.60 6.77
C ALA A 68 -1.91 -1.58 7.64
N TRP A 69 -0.63 -1.33 7.36
CA TRP A 69 0.16 -0.30 8.02
C TRP A 69 -0.37 1.08 7.70
N ALA A 70 -0.56 1.41 6.42
CA ALA A 70 -1.05 2.72 5.99
C ALA A 70 -2.44 3.06 6.53
N PHE A 71 -3.30 2.06 6.72
CA PHE A 71 -4.58 2.25 7.40
C PHE A 71 -4.42 2.68 8.87
N SER A 72 -3.39 2.19 9.55
CA SER A 72 -3.14 2.51 10.97
C SER A 72 -2.27 3.75 11.19
N ASP A 73 -1.22 3.92 10.38
CA ASP A 73 -0.28 5.03 10.42
C ASP A 73 0.21 5.32 8.99
N PRO A 74 -0.49 6.19 8.24
CA PRO A 74 -0.14 6.48 6.85
C PRO A 74 1.19 7.22 6.73
N ALA A 75 1.56 8.06 7.70
CA ALA A 75 2.79 8.83 7.65
C ALA A 75 4.02 7.94 7.80
N GLU A 76 4.01 7.02 8.76
CA GLU A 76 5.09 6.07 8.97
C GLU A 76 5.22 5.09 7.79
N ALA A 77 4.08 4.58 7.28
CA ALA A 77 4.06 3.71 6.11
C ALA A 77 4.64 4.39 4.85
N VAL A 78 4.28 5.66 4.59
CA VAL A 78 4.87 6.46 3.51
C VAL A 78 6.39 6.57 3.68
N GLY A 79 6.85 6.92 4.88
CA GLY A 79 8.29 7.04 5.16
C GLY A 79 9.05 5.76 4.84
N TRP A 80 8.55 4.62 5.29
CA TRP A 80 9.17 3.33 5.00
C TRP A 80 9.19 2.98 3.52
N VAL A 81 8.10 3.23 2.79
CA VAL A 81 8.03 2.95 1.35
C VAL A 81 9.04 3.80 0.57
N GLU A 82 9.21 5.06 0.93
CA GLU A 82 10.17 5.95 0.27
C GLU A 82 11.62 5.54 0.55
N GLU A 83 11.92 5.03 1.73
CA GLU A 83 13.26 4.58 2.11
C GLU A 83 13.60 3.15 1.66
N CYS A 84 12.60 2.32 1.33
CA CYS A 84 12.87 0.92 1.00
C CYS A 84 13.66 0.78 -0.32
N ASP A 85 14.61 -0.15 -0.33
CA ASP A 85 15.39 -0.57 -1.50
C ASP A 85 15.03 -2.02 -1.86
N LEU A 86 13.75 -2.20 -2.22
CA LEU A 86 13.18 -3.48 -2.61
C LEU A 86 12.82 -3.46 -4.09
N ALA A 87 13.06 -4.57 -4.79
CA ALA A 87 12.62 -4.74 -6.18
C ALA A 87 11.08 -4.63 -6.31
N GLU A 88 10.35 -4.92 -5.24
CA GLU A 88 8.90 -4.82 -5.14
C GLU A 88 8.38 -3.41 -4.88
N LYS A 89 9.25 -2.40 -4.69
CA LYS A 89 8.85 -1.02 -4.35
C LYS A 89 7.73 -0.47 -5.24
N PRO A 90 7.72 -0.65 -6.57
CA PRO A 90 6.60 -0.17 -7.39
C PRO A 90 5.24 -0.79 -7.01
N ALA A 91 5.20 -2.09 -6.70
CA ALA A 91 3.97 -2.77 -6.28
C ALA A 91 3.53 -2.31 -4.89
N ILE A 92 4.49 -2.11 -3.97
CA ILE A 92 4.26 -1.61 -2.62
C ILE A 92 3.70 -0.17 -2.69
N GLN A 93 4.32 0.72 -3.47
CA GLN A 93 3.86 2.09 -3.69
C GLN A 93 2.44 2.13 -4.24
N ASN A 94 2.12 1.28 -5.23
CA ASN A 94 0.75 1.21 -5.75
C ASN A 94 -0.27 0.74 -4.69
N ALA A 95 0.11 -0.24 -3.86
CA ALA A 95 -0.73 -0.73 -2.77
C ALA A 95 -0.92 0.33 -1.67
N LEU A 96 0.13 1.09 -1.33
CA LEU A 96 0.08 2.24 -0.43
C LEU A 96 -0.90 3.30 -0.97
N VAL A 97 -0.71 3.78 -2.20
CA VAL A 97 -1.59 4.79 -2.82
C VAL A 97 -3.04 4.32 -2.85
N THR A 98 -3.26 3.04 -3.13
CA THR A 98 -4.60 2.43 -3.09
C THR A 98 -5.26 2.58 -1.72
N GLN A 99 -4.51 2.33 -0.64
CA GLN A 99 -5.01 2.50 0.72
C GLN A 99 -5.23 3.97 1.07
N LEU A 100 -4.24 4.84 0.81
CA LEU A 100 -4.36 6.27 1.06
C LEU A 100 -5.58 6.85 0.35
N ALA A 101 -5.79 6.48 -0.92
CA ALA A 101 -6.92 7.00 -1.71
C ALA A 101 -8.29 6.50 -1.23
N GLN A 102 -8.31 5.38 -0.51
CA GLN A 102 -9.52 4.85 0.10
C GLN A 102 -9.89 5.59 1.39
N ASP A 103 -8.90 5.98 2.20
CA ASP A 103 -9.13 6.65 3.48
C ASP A 103 -9.17 8.19 3.34
N ASP A 104 -8.20 8.76 2.62
CA ASP A 104 -8.08 10.19 2.32
C ASP A 104 -7.54 10.40 0.88
N PRO A 105 -8.42 10.57 -0.12
CA PRO A 105 -8.00 10.81 -1.49
C PRO A 105 -7.20 12.10 -1.69
N ARG A 106 -7.33 13.10 -0.80
CA ARG A 106 -6.50 14.32 -0.87
C ARG A 106 -5.08 14.01 -0.46
N GLN A 107 -4.89 13.26 0.62
CA GLN A 107 -3.57 12.81 1.06
C GLN A 107 -2.89 11.97 -0.04
N ALA A 108 -3.62 11.04 -0.65
CA ALA A 108 -3.11 10.24 -1.76
C ALA A 108 -2.72 11.09 -2.97
N ALA A 109 -3.56 12.06 -3.34
CA ALA A 109 -3.27 13.03 -4.39
C ALA A 109 -2.00 13.85 -4.12
N THR A 110 -1.80 14.31 -2.88
CA THR A 110 -0.58 15.01 -2.47
C THR A 110 0.65 14.11 -2.59
N TYR A 111 0.57 12.87 -2.11
CA TYR A 111 1.68 11.92 -2.23
C TYR A 111 2.07 11.67 -3.69
N VAL A 112 1.09 11.44 -4.58
CA VAL A 112 1.33 11.25 -6.02
C VAL A 112 1.98 12.48 -6.66
N ALA A 113 1.49 13.68 -6.34
CA ALA A 113 1.94 14.91 -7.00
C ALA A 113 3.29 15.45 -6.47
N VAL A 114 3.61 15.21 -5.20
CA VAL A 114 4.76 15.83 -4.52
C VAL A 114 5.89 14.85 -4.24
N THR A 115 5.59 13.57 -4.01
CA THR A 115 6.58 12.59 -3.56
C THR A 115 7.02 11.67 -4.69
N MET A 116 6.09 11.20 -5.54
CA MET A 116 6.43 10.26 -6.60
C MET A 116 7.19 10.93 -7.74
N GLU A 117 8.23 10.25 -8.23
CA GLU A 117 8.95 10.67 -9.44
C GLU A 117 8.07 10.50 -10.70
N PRO A 118 8.19 11.40 -11.69
CA PRO A 118 7.46 11.27 -12.95
C PRO A 118 7.76 9.96 -13.69
N GLY A 119 6.71 9.28 -14.16
CA GLY A 119 6.80 8.05 -14.94
C GLY A 119 5.59 7.14 -14.76
N ASP A 120 5.66 5.92 -15.31
CA ASP A 120 4.54 4.96 -15.35
C ASP A 120 3.93 4.66 -13.98
N ALA A 121 4.75 4.61 -12.92
CA ALA A 121 4.29 4.36 -11.56
C ALA A 121 3.44 5.53 -11.03
N GLN A 122 3.88 6.78 -11.23
CA GLN A 122 3.11 7.97 -10.85
C GLN A 122 1.82 8.05 -11.67
N ASP A 123 1.88 7.77 -12.97
CA ASP A 123 0.72 7.78 -13.85
C ASP A 123 -0.37 6.81 -13.36
N GLN A 124 0.04 5.58 -13.05
CA GLN A 124 -0.87 4.55 -12.56
C GLN A 124 -1.45 4.90 -11.17
N ALA A 125 -0.62 5.47 -10.31
CA ALA A 125 -1.04 5.94 -8.99
C ALA A 125 -2.05 7.09 -9.11
N ALA A 126 -1.79 8.06 -9.99
CA ALA A 126 -2.69 9.19 -10.23
C ALA A 126 -4.06 8.73 -10.74
N LEU A 127 -4.10 7.77 -11.67
CA LEU A 127 -5.35 7.19 -12.15
C LEU A 127 -6.10 6.44 -11.04
N THR A 128 -5.37 5.77 -10.14
CA THR A 128 -5.96 5.08 -8.99
C THR A 128 -6.62 6.08 -8.03
N VAL A 129 -5.93 7.18 -7.71
CA VAL A 129 -6.48 8.27 -6.90
C VAL A 129 -7.70 8.89 -7.57
N ALA A 130 -7.60 9.22 -8.86
CA ALA A 130 -8.68 9.84 -9.63
C ALA A 130 -9.96 9.01 -9.59
N THR A 131 -9.83 7.71 -9.81
CA THR A 131 -10.96 6.78 -9.88
C THR A 131 -11.64 6.64 -8.51
N ARG A 132 -10.86 6.49 -7.44
CA ARG A 132 -11.39 6.35 -6.08
C ARG A 132 -11.99 7.65 -5.57
N TRP A 133 -11.33 8.77 -5.81
CA TRP A 133 -11.82 10.08 -5.42
C TRP A 133 -13.09 10.42 -6.19
N ALA A 134 -13.17 10.16 -7.50
CA ALA A 134 -14.35 10.46 -8.29
C ALA A 134 -15.60 9.67 -7.84
N ALA A 135 -15.42 8.47 -7.29
CA ALA A 135 -16.51 7.68 -6.73
C ALA A 135 -17.09 8.29 -5.43
N LEU A 136 -16.32 9.13 -4.73
CA LEU A 136 -16.71 9.79 -3.48
C LEU A 136 -17.13 11.25 -3.70
N ASP A 137 -16.33 11.99 -4.47
CA ASP A 137 -16.49 13.41 -4.78
C ASP A 137 -15.89 13.72 -6.17
N PRO A 138 -16.68 13.59 -7.25
CA PRO A 138 -16.22 13.83 -8.61
C PRO A 138 -15.81 15.28 -8.85
N ALA A 139 -16.40 16.24 -8.14
CA ALA A 139 -16.07 17.65 -8.29
C ALA A 139 -14.66 17.94 -7.74
N ALA A 140 -14.34 17.44 -6.54
CA ALA A 140 -13.02 17.58 -5.96
C ALA A 140 -11.96 16.78 -6.73
N ALA A 141 -12.28 15.57 -7.20
CA ALA A 141 -11.40 14.79 -8.07
C ALA A 141 -11.08 15.53 -9.37
N GLY A 142 -12.08 16.15 -10.00
CA GLY A 142 -11.89 16.98 -11.19
C GLY A 142 -11.06 18.23 -10.94
N ALA A 143 -11.25 18.89 -9.79
CA ALA A 143 -10.42 20.03 -9.40
C ALA A 143 -8.95 19.63 -9.21
N TRP A 144 -8.68 18.49 -8.58
CA TRP A 144 -7.31 17.96 -8.49
C TRP A 144 -6.75 17.57 -9.86
N ALA A 145 -7.54 16.91 -10.71
CA ALA A 145 -7.14 16.59 -12.07
C ALA A 145 -6.69 17.82 -12.87
N LEU A 146 -7.44 18.93 -12.77
CA LEU A 146 -7.08 20.21 -13.40
C LEU A 146 -5.85 20.90 -12.76
N SER A 147 -5.50 20.54 -11.52
CA SER A 147 -4.33 21.09 -10.83
C SER A 147 -3.01 20.42 -11.22
N LEU A 148 -3.07 19.23 -11.83
CA LEU A 148 -1.88 18.57 -12.36
C LEU A 148 -1.28 19.38 -13.52
N PRO A 149 0.04 19.33 -13.74
CA PRO A 149 0.67 20.00 -14.89
C PRO A 149 0.04 19.55 -16.22
N GLU A 150 -0.18 20.49 -17.13
CA GLU A 150 -0.71 20.18 -18.48
C GLU A 150 0.18 19.14 -19.18
N SER A 151 -0.38 17.94 -19.35
CA SER A 151 0.35 16.74 -19.79
C SER A 151 -0.64 15.66 -20.23
N ASP A 152 -0.13 14.61 -20.87
CA ASP A 152 -0.94 13.41 -21.20
C ASP A 152 -1.51 12.76 -19.93
N LEU A 153 -0.80 12.83 -18.80
CA LEU A 153 -1.29 12.35 -17.51
C LEU A 153 -2.52 13.13 -17.07
N GLN A 154 -2.48 14.47 -17.10
CA GLN A 154 -3.61 15.33 -16.74
C GLN A 154 -4.85 14.96 -17.56
N GLN A 155 -4.69 14.80 -18.88
CA GLN A 155 -5.79 14.43 -19.77
C GLN A 155 -6.38 13.06 -19.44
N ARG A 156 -5.53 12.06 -19.15
CA ARG A 156 -5.96 10.72 -18.75
C ARG A 156 -6.69 10.72 -17.41
N VAL A 157 -6.21 11.49 -16.44
CA VAL A 157 -6.85 11.66 -15.13
C VAL A 157 -8.22 12.34 -15.28
N LEU A 158 -8.32 13.41 -16.07
CA LEU A 158 -9.60 14.07 -16.37
C LEU A 158 -10.59 13.12 -17.06
N ALA A 159 -10.13 12.35 -18.04
CA ALA A 159 -10.94 11.35 -18.72
C ALA A 159 -11.45 10.27 -17.75
N ALA A 160 -10.61 9.82 -16.82
CA ALA A 160 -11.02 8.87 -15.78
C ALA A 160 -12.13 9.43 -14.88
N VAL A 161 -11.96 10.66 -14.37
CA VAL A 161 -12.97 11.32 -13.51
C VAL A 161 -14.31 11.47 -14.24
N THR A 162 -14.29 11.99 -15.46
CA THR A 162 -15.51 12.23 -16.26
C THR A 162 -16.27 10.96 -16.60
N SER A 163 -15.56 9.87 -16.90
CA SER A 163 -16.16 8.56 -17.20
C SER A 163 -16.93 7.95 -16.03
N LEU A 164 -16.51 8.27 -14.79
CA LEU A 164 -17.14 7.78 -13.57
C LEU A 164 -18.33 8.63 -13.14
N SER A 165 -18.27 9.95 -13.33
CA SER A 165 -19.36 10.86 -12.98
C SER A 165 -20.58 10.77 -13.92
N ALA A 166 -20.45 10.09 -15.05
CA ALA A 166 -21.51 9.94 -16.05
C ALA A 166 -22.42 8.72 -15.82
N ARG A 167 -22.22 7.96 -14.74
CA ARG A 167 -23.02 6.78 -14.35
C ARG A 167 -24.04 7.13 -13.27
#